data_AF-A0A931THF0-F1
#
_entry.id   AF-A0A931THF0-F1
#
_cell.length_a   1.000
_cell.length_b   1.000
_cell.length_c   1.000
_cell.angle_alpha   90.00
_cell.angle_beta   90.00
_cell.angle_gamma   90.00
#
_symmetry.space_group_name_H-M   'P 1'
#
loop_
_entity.id
_entity.type
_entity.pdbx_description
1 polymer ?
#
loop_
_entity_poly.entity_id
_entity_poly.type
_entity_poly.pdbx_seq_one_letter_code
_entity_poly.pdbx_strand_id
1 'polypeptide(L)'
;MPLRLDLSPLLEYPEAWRRQGKGLLFSSEVLWWHAQHSTPEALAMPAASLLGGYALEHLLKGLRVKQLRAAGESILVKGRLRRELTRHDLITLAEAAGVPLARHERFLLERLTVTITWGGRYIAPKDVGETDSPTMSSTDQEAIRRFAAKLEDMLEGKEPVDYDKLLNATDRPPHDH
;
A
#
# COMPACT_ATOMS: atom_id res chain seq x y z
N MET A 1 0.72 10.04 -36.14
CA MET A 1 -0.25 10.24 -35.04
C MET A 1 0.12 9.31 -33.90
N PRO A 2 0.26 9.78 -32.64
CA PRO A 2 0.49 8.87 -31.53
C PRO A 2 -0.77 8.02 -31.27
N LEU A 3 -0.59 6.71 -31.09
CA LEU A 3 -1.66 5.82 -30.63
C LEU A 3 -2.10 6.28 -29.23
N ARG A 4 -3.34 6.78 -29.10
CA ARG A 4 -4.00 6.95 -27.81
C ARG A 4 -4.67 5.64 -27.44
N LEU A 5 -4.05 4.88 -26.55
CA LEU A 5 -4.70 3.74 -25.91
C LEU A 5 -5.68 4.28 -24.87
N ASP A 6 -6.96 4.00 -25.03
CA ASP A 6 -7.94 4.23 -23.97
C ASP A 6 -7.79 3.13 -22.91
N LEU A 7 -7.16 3.48 -21.80
CA LEU A 7 -6.95 2.57 -20.67
C LEU A 7 -8.11 2.64 -19.65
N SER A 8 -9.12 3.47 -19.88
CA SER A 8 -10.27 3.62 -18.97
C SER A 8 -10.97 2.30 -18.67
N PRO A 9 -11.14 1.36 -19.64
CA PRO A 9 -11.73 0.06 -19.34
C PRO A 9 -10.93 -0.75 -18.32
N LEU A 10 -9.60 -0.62 -18.29
CA LEU A 10 -8.76 -1.37 -17.34
C LEU A 10 -9.00 -0.93 -15.90
N LEU A 11 -9.38 0.33 -15.68
CA LEU A 11 -9.62 0.88 -14.34
C LEU A 11 -10.80 0.20 -13.64
N GLU A 12 -11.73 -0.40 -14.40
CA GLU A 12 -12.87 -1.11 -13.84
C GLU A 12 -12.49 -2.49 -13.30
N TYR A 13 -11.34 -3.06 -13.64
CA TYR A 13 -10.96 -4.41 -13.23
C TYR A 13 -10.09 -4.38 -11.97
N PRO A 14 -10.55 -4.92 -10.82
CA PRO A 14 -9.73 -5.06 -9.62
C PRO A 14 -8.36 -5.71 -9.90
N GLU A 15 -8.31 -6.61 -10.88
CA GLU A 15 -7.11 -7.33 -11.31
C GLU A 15 -6.05 -6.41 -11.93
N ALA A 16 -6.45 -5.32 -12.59
CA ALA A 16 -5.52 -4.34 -13.13
C ALA A 16 -4.80 -3.58 -12.00
N TRP A 17 -5.56 -3.14 -11.00
CA TRP A 17 -5.03 -2.52 -9.78
C TRP A 17 -4.12 -3.48 -9.02
N ARG A 18 -4.57 -4.73 -8.84
CA ARG A 18 -3.78 -5.79 -8.20
C ARG A 18 -2.45 -6.00 -8.91
N ARG A 19 -2.46 -6.15 -10.24
CA ARG A 19 -1.25 -6.35 -11.04
C ARG A 19 -0.26 -5.20 -10.88
N GLN A 20 -0.75 -3.96 -10.94
CA GLN A 20 0.08 -2.78 -10.74
C GLN A 20 0.66 -2.74 -9.33
N GLY A 21 -0.15 -3.03 -8.31
CA GLY A 21 0.28 -3.13 -6.92
C GLY A 21 1.40 -4.15 -6.72
N LYS A 22 1.26 -5.36 -7.27
CA LYS A 22 2.30 -6.41 -7.22
C LYS A 22 3.60 -5.98 -7.90
N GLY A 23 3.52 -5.35 -9.07
CA GLY A 23 4.70 -4.87 -9.79
C GLY A 23 5.48 -3.80 -9.02
N LEU A 24 4.75 -2.88 -8.37
CA LEU A 24 5.35 -1.86 -7.52
C LEU A 24 5.94 -2.45 -6.24
N LEU A 25 5.26 -3.44 -5.62
CA LEU A 25 5.77 -4.14 -4.45
C LEU A 25 7.08 -4.87 -4.76
N PHE A 26 7.13 -5.63 -5.85
CA PHE A 26 8.36 -6.29 -6.29
C PHE A 26 9.50 -5.29 -6.51
N SER A 27 9.20 -4.16 -7.16
CA SER A 27 10.19 -3.10 -7.39
C SER A 27 10.68 -2.46 -6.09
N SER A 28 9.77 -2.25 -5.13
CA SER A 28 10.09 -1.82 -3.76
C SER A 28 11.04 -2.80 -3.08
N GLU A 29 10.77 -4.11 -3.16
CA GLU A 29 11.61 -5.14 -2.53
C GLU A 29 13.02 -5.18 -3.12
N VAL A 30 13.16 -5.05 -4.45
CA VAL A 30 14.46 -4.97 -5.12
C VAL A 30 15.26 -3.77 -4.64
N LEU A 31 14.64 -2.58 -4.57
CA LEU A 31 15.30 -1.38 -4.07
C LEU A 31 15.67 -1.50 -2.59
N TRP A 32 14.82 -2.15 -1.79
CA TRP A 32 15.09 -2.36 -0.38
C TRP A 32 16.25 -3.32 -0.15
N TRP A 33 16.32 -4.40 -0.94
CA TRP A 33 17.45 -5.31 -0.92
C TRP A 33 18.75 -4.56 -1.26
N HIS A 34 18.75 -3.73 -2.31
CA HIS A 34 19.91 -2.89 -2.61
C HIS A 34 20.23 -1.90 -1.48
N ALA A 35 19.21 -1.28 -0.87
CA ALA A 35 19.41 -0.36 0.23
C ALA A 35 20.08 -1.01 1.44
N GLN A 36 19.85 -2.29 1.71
CA GLN A 36 20.46 -3.02 2.84
C GLN A 36 21.86 -3.57 2.53
N HIS A 37 22.21 -3.74 1.25
CA HIS A 37 23.42 -4.45 0.83
C HIS A 37 24.39 -3.56 0.06
N SER A 38 24.09 -2.27 -0.12
CA SER A 38 24.92 -1.36 -0.91
C SER A 38 24.97 0.03 -0.27
N THR A 39 26.16 0.59 -0.17
CA THR A 39 26.36 2.01 0.18
C THR A 39 26.07 2.91 -1.02
N PRO A 40 25.35 4.04 -0.87
CA PRO A 40 24.74 4.55 0.36
C PRO A 40 23.26 4.16 0.49
N GLU A 41 22.93 3.43 1.57
CA GLU A 41 21.56 2.99 1.94
C GLU A 41 20.54 4.15 1.93
N ALA A 42 21.01 5.35 2.31
CA ALA A 42 20.21 6.56 2.48
C ALA A 42 19.48 7.04 1.22
N LEU A 43 19.93 6.67 0.02
CA LEU A 43 19.30 7.11 -1.24
C LEU A 43 18.21 6.16 -1.72
N ALA A 44 18.32 4.86 -1.41
CA ALA A 44 17.41 3.84 -1.93
C ALA A 44 16.20 3.60 -1.02
N MET A 45 16.33 3.77 0.31
CA MET A 45 15.22 3.57 1.26
C MET A 45 13.99 4.46 0.98
N PRO A 46 14.13 5.78 0.68
CA PRO A 46 12.97 6.62 0.38
C PRO A 46 12.24 6.18 -0.90
N ALA A 47 13.00 5.80 -1.94
CA ALA A 47 12.45 5.31 -3.20
C ALA A 47 11.76 3.95 -3.03
N ALA A 48 12.36 3.03 -2.27
CA ALA A 48 11.75 1.74 -1.93
C ALA A 48 10.41 1.96 -1.21
N SER A 49 10.42 2.80 -0.17
CA SER A 49 9.22 3.09 0.62
C SER A 49 8.12 3.80 -0.19
N LEU A 50 8.50 4.69 -1.12
CA LEU A 50 7.58 5.31 -2.06
C LEU A 50 6.86 4.28 -2.93
N LEU A 51 7.61 3.34 -3.52
CA LEU A 51 7.05 2.27 -4.34
C LEU A 51 6.19 1.32 -3.49
N GLY A 52 6.62 1.00 -2.27
CA GLY A 52 5.85 0.21 -1.32
C GLY A 52 4.52 0.88 -0.95
N GLY A 53 4.53 2.18 -0.66
CA GLY A 53 3.32 2.96 -0.41
C GLY A 53 2.37 2.98 -1.61
N TYR A 54 2.88 3.20 -2.83
CA TYR A 54 2.05 3.11 -4.04
C TYR A 54 1.53 1.70 -4.30
N ALA A 55 2.28 0.66 -3.95
CA ALA A 55 1.81 -0.71 -4.05
C ALA A 55 0.58 -0.93 -3.17
N LEU A 56 0.65 -0.53 -1.89
CA LEU A 56 -0.48 -0.61 -0.97
C LEU A 56 -1.67 0.23 -1.45
N GLU A 57 -1.42 1.44 -1.97
CA GLU A 57 -2.45 2.29 -2.56
C GLU A 57 -3.23 1.58 -3.68
N HIS A 58 -2.52 0.92 -4.60
CA HIS A 58 -3.15 0.20 -5.71
C HIS A 58 -3.94 -1.01 -5.22
N LEU A 59 -3.42 -1.77 -4.24
CA LEU A 59 -4.15 -2.90 -3.66
C LEU A 59 -5.43 -2.46 -2.96
N LEU A 60 -5.37 -1.40 -2.15
CA LEU A 60 -6.53 -0.80 -1.49
C LEU A 60 -7.58 -0.28 -2.50
N LYS A 61 -7.14 0.41 -3.54
CA LYS A 61 -8.02 0.85 -4.64
C LYS A 61 -8.63 -0.34 -5.37
N GLY A 62 -7.88 -1.41 -5.59
CA GLY A 62 -8.39 -2.67 -6.15
C GLY A 62 -9.53 -3.27 -5.33
N LEU A 63 -9.36 -3.34 -4.00
CA LEU A 63 -10.42 -3.79 -3.08
C LEU A 63 -11.66 -2.91 -3.19
N ARG A 64 -11.47 -1.60 -3.21
CA ARG A 64 -12.59 -0.66 -3.32
C ARG A 64 -13.32 -0.80 -4.66
N VAL A 65 -12.59 -0.95 -5.76
CA VAL A 65 -13.18 -1.19 -7.09
C VAL A 65 -13.96 -2.50 -7.11
N LYS A 66 -13.45 -3.56 -6.46
CA LYS A 66 -14.18 -4.85 -6.32
C LYS A 66 -15.51 -4.65 -5.60
N GLN A 67 -15.52 -3.90 -4.50
CA GLN A 67 -16.74 -3.60 -3.73
C GLN A 67 -17.76 -2.77 -4.51
N LEU A 68 -17.31 -1.68 -5.16
CA LEU A 68 -18.18 -0.83 -5.99
C LEU A 68 -18.84 -1.65 -7.09
N ARG A 69 -18.08 -2.53 -7.75
CA ARG A 69 -18.62 -3.42 -8.78
C ARG A 69 -19.64 -4.42 -8.23
N ALA A 70 -19.36 -5.02 -7.09
CA ALA A 70 -20.31 -5.93 -6.44
C ALA A 70 -21.62 -5.23 -6.07
N ALA A 71 -21.57 -3.94 -5.74
CA ALA A 71 -22.73 -3.09 -5.46
C ALA A 71 -23.42 -2.52 -6.73
N GLY A 72 -22.90 -2.79 -7.93
CA GLY A 72 -23.40 -2.20 -9.18
C GLY A 72 -23.11 -0.70 -9.33
N GLU A 73 -22.17 -0.15 -8.55
CA GLU A 73 -21.78 1.25 -8.59
C GLU A 73 -20.65 1.51 -9.59
N SER A 74 -20.78 2.57 -10.40
CA SER A 74 -19.70 2.99 -11.30
C SER A 74 -18.53 3.60 -10.54
N ILE A 75 -17.31 3.26 -10.96
CA ILE A 75 -16.07 3.89 -10.48
C ILE A 75 -15.84 5.29 -11.10
N LEU A 76 -16.61 5.65 -12.12
CA LEU A 76 -16.58 6.94 -12.78
C LEU A 76 -17.81 7.77 -12.39
N VAL A 77 -17.58 8.99 -11.94
CA VAL A 77 -18.62 10.00 -11.66
C VAL A 77 -18.35 11.19 -12.55
N LYS A 78 -19.29 11.48 -13.47
CA LYS A 78 -19.16 12.56 -14.47
C LYS A 78 -17.88 12.44 -15.31
N GLY A 79 -17.54 11.21 -15.72
CA GLY A 79 -16.36 10.92 -16.55
C GLY A 79 -15.01 11.02 -15.83
N ARG A 80 -15.02 11.10 -14.49
CA ARG A 80 -13.80 11.14 -13.66
C ARG A 80 -13.83 10.01 -12.66
N LEU A 81 -12.66 9.48 -12.29
CA LEU A 81 -12.56 8.54 -11.18
C LEU A 81 -13.20 9.13 -9.92
N ARG A 82 -13.91 8.28 -9.17
CA ARG A 82 -14.44 8.65 -7.84
C ARG A 82 -13.33 9.24 -6.99
N ARG A 83 -13.68 10.30 -6.24
CA ARG A 83 -12.73 11.03 -5.40
C ARG A 83 -11.99 10.11 -4.42
N GLU A 84 -12.62 9.06 -3.92
CA GLU A 84 -11.98 8.08 -3.05
C GLU A 84 -10.83 7.34 -3.75
N LEU A 85 -10.95 7.03 -5.05
CA LEU A 85 -9.91 6.35 -5.85
C LEU A 85 -8.78 7.28 -6.33
N THR A 86 -8.95 8.60 -6.16
CA THR A 86 -7.92 9.59 -6.52
C THR A 86 -7.13 10.12 -5.33
N ARG A 87 -7.47 9.70 -4.10
CA ARG A 87 -6.73 10.09 -2.89
C ARG A 87 -5.44 9.27 -2.76
N HIS A 88 -4.48 9.88 -2.05
CA HIS A 88 -3.23 9.26 -1.59
C HIS A 88 -3.25 8.94 -0.09
N ASP A 89 -4.35 9.24 0.60
CA ASP A 89 -4.52 8.92 2.02
C ASP A 89 -4.83 7.43 2.18
N LEU A 90 -3.84 6.67 2.64
CA LEU A 90 -3.93 5.23 2.77
C LEU A 90 -4.88 4.79 3.89
N ILE A 91 -5.04 5.59 4.95
CA ILE A 91 -6.02 5.30 6.01
C ILE A 91 -7.43 5.43 5.46
N THR A 92 -7.73 6.58 4.83
CA THR A 92 -9.04 6.82 4.25
C THR A 92 -9.37 5.74 3.20
N LEU A 93 -8.39 5.31 2.41
CA LEU A 93 -8.54 4.22 1.45
C LEU A 93 -8.81 2.87 2.13
N ALA A 94 -8.08 2.53 3.20
CA ALA A 94 -8.30 1.32 3.98
C ALA A 94 -9.69 1.29 4.62
N GLU A 95 -10.13 2.40 5.20
CA GLU A 95 -11.47 2.55 5.78
C GLU A 95 -12.56 2.42 4.72
N ALA A 96 -12.40 3.09 3.56
CA ALA A 96 -13.35 2.98 2.45
C ALA A 96 -13.39 1.57 1.84
N ALA A 97 -12.28 0.85 1.88
CA ALA A 97 -12.17 -0.55 1.47
C ALA A 97 -12.58 -1.55 2.56
N GLY A 98 -13.00 -1.08 3.75
CA GLY A 98 -13.41 -1.95 4.86
C GLY A 98 -12.29 -2.84 5.41
N VAL A 99 -11.03 -2.39 5.31
CA VAL A 99 -9.87 -3.13 5.82
C VAL A 99 -9.72 -2.84 7.32
N PRO A 100 -9.82 -3.85 8.19
CA PRO A 100 -9.57 -3.65 9.62
C PRO A 100 -8.08 -3.35 9.84
N LEU A 101 -7.77 -2.29 10.59
CA LEU A 101 -6.40 -1.86 10.87
C LEU A 101 -6.02 -2.13 12.32
N ALA A 102 -4.96 -2.90 12.54
CA ALA A 102 -4.24 -2.92 13.81
C ALA A 102 -3.52 -1.58 14.04
N ARG A 103 -3.18 -1.31 15.31
CA ARG A 103 -2.54 -0.03 15.68
C ARG A 103 -1.22 0.22 14.92
N HIS A 104 -0.39 -0.82 14.75
CA HIS A 104 0.88 -0.71 14.05
C HIS A 104 0.69 -0.52 12.53
N GLU A 105 -0.31 -1.17 11.93
CA GLU A 105 -0.68 -0.97 10.52
C GLU A 105 -1.15 0.47 10.29
N ARG A 106 -1.95 1.03 11.19
CA ARG A 106 -2.36 2.43 11.12
C ARG A 106 -1.15 3.37 11.08
N PHE A 107 -0.20 3.21 12.01
CA PHE A 107 1.03 4.02 12.00
C PHE A 107 1.87 3.83 10.73
N LEU A 108 1.93 2.60 10.19
CA LEU A 108 2.59 2.36 8.91
C LEU A 108 1.92 3.15 7.78
N LEU A 109 0.59 3.08 7.66
CA LEU A 109 -0.17 3.76 6.62
C LEU A 109 -0.10 5.28 6.74
N GLU A 110 -0.06 5.83 7.96
CA GLU A 110 0.18 7.26 8.20
C GLU A 110 1.51 7.71 7.61
N ARG A 111 2.61 7.05 7.99
CA ARG A 111 3.93 7.44 7.47
C ARG A 111 4.03 7.22 5.96
N LEU A 112 3.49 6.13 5.43
CA LEU A 112 3.49 5.86 3.99
C LEU A 112 2.64 6.88 3.21
N THR A 113 1.55 7.38 3.79
CA THR A 113 0.75 8.47 3.20
C THR A 113 1.61 9.72 3.00
N VAL A 114 2.40 10.10 4.01
CA VAL A 114 3.35 11.23 3.91
C VAL A 114 4.41 10.93 2.84
N THR A 115 4.97 9.72 2.85
CA THR A 115 5.98 9.28 1.87
C THR A 115 5.48 9.40 0.43
N ILE A 116 4.29 8.88 0.12
CA ILE A 116 3.76 8.92 -1.25
C ILE A 116 3.24 10.29 -1.67
N THR A 117 2.86 11.12 -0.69
CA THR A 117 2.45 12.50 -0.92
C THR A 117 3.64 13.37 -1.27
N TRP A 118 4.78 13.23 -0.59
CA TRP A 118 5.98 14.01 -0.91
C TRP A 118 7.29 13.40 -0.40
N GLY A 119 7.28 12.74 0.77
CA GLY A 119 8.50 12.37 1.50
C GLY A 119 9.45 11.39 0.81
N GLY A 120 8.93 10.59 -0.13
CA GLY A 120 9.75 9.70 -0.95
C GLY A 120 10.45 10.39 -2.13
N ARG A 121 10.16 11.67 -2.38
CA ARG A 121 10.60 12.44 -3.57
C ARG A 121 11.45 13.66 -3.23
N TYR A 122 11.23 14.26 -2.07
CA TYR A 122 11.88 15.50 -1.65
C TYR A 122 12.50 15.34 -0.27
N ILE A 123 13.64 16.00 -0.06
CA ILE A 123 14.37 15.99 1.22
C ILE A 123 13.65 16.79 2.32
N ALA A 124 12.69 17.63 1.94
CA ALA A 124 11.95 18.51 2.82
C ALA A 124 10.51 18.67 2.32
N PRO A 125 9.56 18.96 3.22
CA PRO A 125 8.18 19.22 2.84
C PRO A 125 8.06 20.45 1.95
N LYS A 126 6.95 20.54 1.22
CA LYS A 126 6.67 21.70 0.37
C LYS A 126 6.21 22.91 1.19
N ASP A 127 5.49 22.64 2.27
CA ASP A 127 4.91 23.67 3.12
C ASP A 127 5.73 23.84 4.40
N VAL A 128 6.08 25.10 4.71
CA VAL A 128 6.83 25.46 5.91
C VAL A 128 5.94 25.19 7.13
N GLY A 129 6.33 24.21 7.96
CA GLY A 129 5.61 23.83 9.18
C GLY A 129 4.99 22.43 9.15
N GLU A 130 5.12 21.68 8.05
CA GLU A 130 4.77 20.26 8.05
C GLU A 130 5.74 19.48 8.95
N THR A 131 5.22 18.93 10.04
CA THR A 131 6.00 18.21 11.06
C THR A 131 5.99 16.70 10.86
N ASP A 132 5.19 16.20 9.91
CA ASP A 132 5.05 14.78 9.66
C ASP A 132 6.35 14.22 9.07
N SER A 133 6.90 13.21 9.72
CA SER A 133 8.15 12.61 9.29
C SER A 133 7.90 11.43 8.34
N PRO A 134 8.46 11.46 7.11
CA PRO A 134 8.47 10.29 6.24
C PRO A 134 9.60 9.32 6.59
N THR A 135 10.24 9.44 7.77
CA THR A 135 11.34 8.54 8.15
C THR A 135 10.83 7.10 8.20
N MET A 136 11.47 6.25 7.40
CA MET A 136 11.19 4.82 7.31
C MET A 136 12.30 4.07 8.02
N SER A 137 11.95 2.98 8.67
CA SER A 137 12.89 2.08 9.30
C SER A 137 13.06 0.80 8.50
N SER A 138 14.15 0.06 8.70
CA SER A 138 14.38 -1.22 8.00
C SER A 138 13.29 -2.26 8.24
N THR A 139 12.59 -2.21 9.39
CA THR A 139 11.47 -3.10 9.72
C THR A 139 10.20 -2.78 8.93
N ASP A 140 10.11 -1.60 8.31
CA ASP A 140 8.94 -1.21 7.51
C ASP A 140 8.80 -2.04 6.25
N GLN A 141 9.89 -2.62 5.72
CA GLN A 141 9.84 -3.56 4.60
C GLN A 141 8.91 -4.72 4.89
N GLU A 142 9.09 -5.35 6.05
CA GLU A 142 8.34 -6.52 6.44
C GLU A 142 6.89 -6.14 6.78
N ALA A 143 6.69 -4.97 7.39
CA ALA A 143 5.35 -4.44 7.66
C ALA A 143 4.58 -4.18 6.35
N ILE A 144 5.22 -3.59 5.34
CA ILE A 144 4.63 -3.40 3.99
C ILE A 144 4.30 -4.74 3.35
N ARG A 145 5.22 -5.71 3.39
CA ARG A 145 5.00 -7.05 2.82
C ARG A 145 3.80 -7.75 3.45
N ARG A 146 3.74 -7.77 4.78
CA ARG A 146 2.63 -8.40 5.52
C ARG A 146 1.30 -7.74 5.22
N PHE A 147 1.27 -6.40 5.22
CA PHE A 147 0.07 -5.67 4.90
C PHE A 147 -0.36 -5.94 3.44
N ALA A 148 0.57 -5.95 2.49
CA ALA A 148 0.27 -6.30 1.11
C ALA A 148 -0.31 -7.72 0.96
N ALA A 149 0.27 -8.71 1.64
CA ALA A 149 -0.23 -10.08 1.65
C ALA A 149 -1.67 -10.16 2.18
N LYS A 150 -1.96 -9.47 3.29
CA LYS A 150 -3.32 -9.32 3.84
C LYS A 150 -4.29 -8.73 2.81
N LEU A 151 -3.90 -7.68 2.10
CA LEU A 151 -4.75 -7.08 1.04
C LEU A 151 -4.96 -8.03 -0.14
N GLU A 152 -3.95 -8.82 -0.52
CA GLU A 152 -4.08 -9.83 -1.57
C GLU A 152 -5.06 -10.94 -1.18
N ASP A 153 -5.02 -11.44 0.05
CA ASP A 153 -5.97 -12.44 0.55
C ASP A 153 -7.41 -11.91 0.48
N MET A 154 -7.64 -10.66 0.91
CA MET A 154 -8.95 -10.01 0.79
C MET A 154 -9.39 -9.81 -0.68
N LEU A 155 -8.47 -9.50 -1.58
CA LEU A 155 -8.75 -9.39 -3.02
C LEU A 155 -9.15 -10.74 -3.62
N GLU A 156 -8.61 -11.84 -3.10
CA GLU A 156 -8.99 -13.20 -3.47
C GLU A 156 -10.27 -13.68 -2.78
N GLY A 157 -10.82 -12.90 -1.84
CA GLY A 157 -12.03 -13.24 -1.09
C GLY A 157 -11.78 -14.20 0.07
N LYS A 158 -10.52 -14.34 0.50
CA LYS A 158 -10.15 -15.08 1.71
C LYS A 158 -10.30 -14.18 2.94
N GLU A 159 -10.47 -14.80 4.10
CA GLU A 159 -10.36 -14.06 5.36
C GLU A 159 -8.91 -13.56 5.53
N PRO A 160 -8.71 -12.30 5.91
CA PRO A 160 -7.38 -11.75 6.12
C PRO A 160 -6.68 -12.48 7.26
N VAL A 161 -5.46 -12.96 6.98
CA VAL A 161 -4.63 -13.61 8.00
C VAL A 161 -4.27 -12.60 9.09
N ASP A 162 -4.55 -12.96 10.34
CA ASP A 162 -4.14 -12.21 11.53
C ASP A 162 -2.68 -12.57 11.87
N TYR A 163 -1.74 -11.90 11.22
CA TYR A 163 -0.31 -12.14 11.37
C TYR A 163 0.20 -11.86 12.80
N ASP A 164 -0.47 -11.00 13.56
CA ASP A 164 -0.16 -10.75 14.98
C ASP A 164 -0.49 -11.98 15.83
N LYS A 165 -1.62 -12.65 15.56
CA LYS A 165 -1.95 -13.91 16.24
C LYS A 165 -0.98 -15.04 15.91
N LEU A 166 -0.51 -15.12 14.66
CA LEU A 166 0.41 -16.18 14.24
C LEU A 166 1.77 -16.08 14.92
N LEU A 167 2.31 -14.87 15.09
CA LEU A 167 3.61 -14.68 15.77
C LEU A 167 3.53 -14.99 17.27
N ASN A 168 2.40 -14.67 17.90
CA ASN A 168 2.18 -14.99 19.32
C ASN A 168 1.89 -16.48 19.59
N ALA A 169 1.54 -17.25 18.55
CA ALA A 169 1.27 -18.69 18.67
C ALA A 169 2.54 -19.54 18.64
N THR A 170 3.62 -19.05 18.02
CA THR A 170 4.90 -19.77 17.90
C THR A 170 5.84 -19.60 19.08
N ASP A 171 5.54 -18.68 20.01
CA ASP A 171 6.39 -18.36 21.17
C ASP A 171 5.94 -18.99 22.51
N ARG A 172 4.94 -19.89 22.51
CA ARG A 172 4.64 -20.67 23.72
C ARG A 172 5.51 -21.92 23.76
N PRO A 173 6.51 -22.02 24.65
CA PRO A 173 7.18 -23.30 24.87
C PRO A 173 6.14 -24.33 25.32
N PRO A 174 6.29 -25.61 24.94
CA PRO A 174 5.44 -26.66 25.46
C PRO A 174 5.57 -26.64 26.99
N HIS A 175 4.47 -26.36 27.68
CA HIS A 175 4.38 -26.67 29.09
C HIS A 175 4.31 -28.19 29.18
N ASP A 176 5.46 -28.81 29.39
CA ASP A 176 5.54 -30.21 29.81
C ASP A 176 4.84 -30.32 31.17
N HIS A 177 3.81 -31.18 31.20
CA HIS A 177 3.12 -31.64 32.39
C HIS A 177 3.70 -32.98 32.85
#